data_AF-A0A955NIA4-F1
#
_entry.id   AF-A0A955NIA4-F1
#
_cell.length_a   1.000
_cell.length_b   1.000
_cell.length_c   1.000
_cell.angle_alpha   90.00
_cell.angle_beta   90.00
_cell.angle_gamma   90.00
#
_symmetry.space_group_name_H-M   'P 1'
#
loop_
_entity.id
_entity.type
_entity.pdbx_description
1 polymer ?
#
loop_
_entity_poly.entity_id
_entity_poly.type
_entity_poly.pdbx_seq_one_letter_code
_entity_poly.pdbx_strand_id
1 'polypeptide(L)' 'MKRTIEAVYENGTLRPLSDLELSENEKVQVTIESSSRPIQSQTDIPSLRDLFGSISHEECDRMSQAIEDAFERVDLDEWK' A
#
# COMPACT_ATOMS: atom_id res chain seq x y z
N MET A 1 23.73 4.50 -22.59
CA MET A 1 23.35 5.70 -21.81
C MET A 1 21.86 5.64 -21.52
N LYS A 2 21.39 6.23 -20.42
CA LYS A 2 19.95 6.39 -20.14
C LYS A 2 19.56 7.83 -20.51
N ARG A 3 18.51 7.98 -21.32
CA ARG A 3 17.95 9.28 -21.70
C ARG A 3 16.44 9.23 -21.48
N THR A 4 15.90 10.25 -20.81
CA THR A 4 14.45 10.44 -20.70
C THR A 4 13.97 11.22 -21.91
N ILE A 5 12.87 10.78 -22.50
CA ILE A 5 12.25 11.40 -23.66
C ILE A 5 10.79 11.69 -23.32
N GLU A 6 10.27 12.80 -23.84
CA GLU A 6 8.85 13.11 -23.75
C GLU A 6 8.14 12.56 -24.99
N ALA A 7 6.98 11.98 -24.77
CA ALA A 7 6.17 11.38 -25.83
C ALA A 7 4.69 11.52 -25.51
N VAL A 8 3.87 11.58 -26.56
CA VAL A 8 2.41 11.54 -26.46
C VAL A 8 1.94 10.13 -26.78
N TYR A 9 1.08 9.57 -25.92
CA TYR A 9 0.41 8.31 -26.20
C TYR A 9 -0.87 8.58 -26.99
N GLU A 10 -0.93 8.11 -28.24
CA GLU A 10 -2.07 8.30 -29.13
C GLU A 10 -2.35 7.00 -29.92
N ASN A 11 -3.60 6.53 -29.90
CA ASN A 11 -4.04 5.34 -30.65
C ASN A 11 -3.15 4.10 -30.48
N GLY A 12 -2.74 3.80 -29.23
CA GLY A 12 -1.89 2.63 -28.95
C GLY A 12 -0.40 2.84 -29.23
N THR A 13 0.00 4.01 -29.72
CA THR A 13 1.39 4.31 -30.13
C THR A 13 1.99 5.41 -29.26
N LEU A 14 3.23 5.22 -28.80
CA LEU A 14 4.02 6.28 -28.16
C LEU A 14 4.75 7.11 -29.23
N ARG A 15 4.34 8.36 -29.40
CA ARG A 15 4.89 9.29 -30.38
C ARG A 15 5.86 10.24 -29.68
N PRO A 16 7.18 10.15 -29.90
CA PRO A 16 8.15 11.03 -29.26
C PRO A 16 7.94 12.48 -29.73
N LEU A 17 8.18 13.45 -28.84
CA LEU A 17 8.10 14.87 -29.17
C LEU A 17 9.36 15.39 -29.89
N SER A 18 10.43 14.59 -29.90
CA SER A 18 11.71 14.90 -30.52
C SER A 18 12.26 13.66 -31.24
N ASP A 19 13.13 13.88 -32.23
CA ASP A 19 13.76 12.79 -32.97
C ASP A 19 14.57 11.86 -32.05
N LEU A 20 14.43 10.56 -32.33
CA LEU A 20 15.14 9.49 -31.64
C LEU A 20 16.23 8.93 -32.56
N GLU A 21 17.46 9.00 -32.11
CA GLU A 21 18.61 8.37 -32.77
C GLU A 21 18.68 6.88 -32.44
N LEU A 22 17.59 6.16 -32.72
CA LEU A 22 17.49 4.70 -32.53
C LEU A 22 17.43 4.01 -33.89
N SER A 23 17.97 2.80 -33.96
CA SER A 23 17.86 1.97 -35.15
C SER A 23 16.47 1.34 -35.25
N GLU A 24 16.05 1.00 -36.47
CA GLU A 24 14.82 0.23 -36.66
C GLU A 24 14.90 -1.11 -35.91
N ASN A 25 13.82 -1.51 -35.24
CA ASN A 25 13.73 -2.71 -34.39
C ASN A 25 14.66 -2.73 -33.15
N GLU A 26 15.19 -1.58 -32.75
CA GLU A 26 15.96 -1.48 -31.52
C GLU A 26 15.07 -1.70 -30.28
N LYS A 27 15.46 -2.66 -29.43
CA LYS A 27 14.71 -2.97 -28.21
C LYS A 27 14.98 -1.92 -27.13
N VAL A 28 13.93 -1.26 -26.67
CA VAL A 28 14.00 -0.27 -25.58
C VAL A 28 13.17 -0.68 -24.37
N GLN A 29 13.50 -0.12 -23.21
CA GLN A 29 12.71 -0.24 -21.99
C GLN A 29 11.92 1.07 -21.79
N VAL A 30 10.60 0.97 -21.67
CA VAL A 30 9.72 2.12 -21.43
C VAL A 30 9.45 2.25 -19.94
N THR A 31 9.58 3.46 -19.40
CA THR A 31 9.15 3.81 -18.03
C THR A 31 8.05 4.85 -18.14
N ILE A 32 6.93 4.63 -17.46
CA ILE A 32 5.79 5.55 -17.46
C ILE A 32 5.78 6.29 -16.13
N GLU A 33 6.03 7.59 -16.17
CA GLU A 33 5.99 8.47 -14.99
C GLU A 33 4.66 9.23 -15.00
N SER A 34 3.67 8.70 -14.29
CA SER A 34 2.37 9.36 -14.13
C SER A 34 2.49 10.47 -13.08
N SER A 35 2.26 11.73 -13.46
CA SER A 35 2.16 12.86 -12.53
C SER A 35 0.84 12.86 -11.74
N SER A 36 -0.15 12.09 -12.17
CA SER A 36 -1.26 11.70 -11.30
C SER A 36 -0.66 10.87 -10.17
N ARG A 37 -0.91 11.27 -8.91
CA ARG A 37 -0.72 10.42 -7.73
C ARG A 37 -0.99 8.98 -8.12
N PRO A 38 -0.15 8.02 -7.70
CA PRO A 38 -0.32 6.62 -8.08
C PRO A 38 -1.80 6.30 -8.03
N ILE A 39 -2.35 5.71 -9.09
CA ILE A 39 -3.64 5.03 -8.95
C ILE A 39 -3.38 4.08 -7.80
N GLN A 40 -3.89 4.47 -6.66
CA GLN A 40 -3.78 3.77 -5.42
C GLN A 40 -4.70 2.58 -5.59
N SER A 41 -4.25 1.58 -6.35
CA SER A 41 -4.74 0.22 -6.29
C SER A 41 -4.35 -0.34 -4.91
N GLN A 42 -4.92 0.24 -3.84
CA GLN A 42 -4.86 -0.13 -2.41
C GLN A 42 -5.26 1.00 -1.43
N THR A 43 -5.73 2.19 -1.84
CA THR A 43 -6.01 3.30 -0.87
C THR A 43 -7.48 3.70 -0.74
N ASP A 44 -8.39 2.98 -1.39
CA ASP A 44 -9.80 2.96 -0.95
C ASP A 44 -10.06 1.89 0.12
N ILE A 45 -9.00 1.23 0.64
CA ILE A 45 -9.11 0.42 1.85
C ILE A 45 -8.80 1.36 3.01
N PRO A 46 -9.80 1.73 3.83
CA PRO A 46 -9.53 2.52 5.03
C PRO A 46 -8.45 1.82 5.86
N SER A 47 -7.53 2.60 6.43
CA SER A 47 -6.44 2.01 7.20
C SER A 47 -7.02 1.18 8.36
N LEU A 48 -6.27 0.19 8.86
CA LEU A 48 -6.75 -0.61 10.00
C LEU A 48 -7.14 0.27 11.20
N ARG A 49 -6.49 1.43 11.36
CA ARG A 49 -6.83 2.44 12.35
C ARG A 49 -8.18 3.11 12.07
N ASP A 50 -8.53 3.34 10.82
CA ASP A 50 -9.84 3.92 10.43
C ASP A 50 -10.99 2.91 10.59
N LEU A 51 -10.70 1.62 10.44
CA LEU A 51 -11.68 0.54 10.59
C LEU A 51 -11.91 0.13 12.06
N PHE A 52 -10.85 0.04 12.86
CA PHE A 52 -10.91 -0.57 14.19
C PHE A 52 -10.54 0.39 15.33
N GLY A 53 -10.20 1.64 15.03
CA GLY A 53 -9.72 2.60 16.01
C GLY A 53 -8.34 2.24 16.55
N SER A 54 -7.89 2.96 17.58
CA SER A 54 -6.68 2.64 18.32
C SER A 54 -6.87 2.93 19.81
N ILE A 55 -6.32 2.08 20.66
CA ILE A 55 -6.25 2.33 22.10
C ILE A 55 -4.84 2.79 22.49
N SER A 56 -4.74 3.59 23.53
CA SER A 56 -3.48 3.99 24.14
C SER A 56 -2.80 2.80 24.84
N HIS A 57 -1.50 2.94 25.12
CA HIS A 57 -0.77 1.89 25.83
C HIS A 57 -1.33 1.66 27.24
N GLU A 58 -1.71 2.75 27.93
CA GLU A 58 -2.35 2.68 29.25
C GLU A 58 -3.70 1.94 29.21
N GLU A 59 -4.50 2.11 28.15
CA GLU A 59 -5.74 1.35 27.97
C GLU A 59 -5.48 -0.13 27.68
N CYS A 60 -4.42 -0.44 26.94
CA CYS A 60 -3.99 -1.82 26.73
C CYS A 60 -3.58 -2.49 28.05
N ASP A 61 -2.79 -1.82 28.88
CA ASP A 61 -2.33 -2.34 30.16
C ASP A 61 -3.50 -2.59 31.12
N ARG A 62 -4.45 -1.65 31.20
CA ARG A 62 -5.67 -1.82 32.00
C ARG A 62 -6.52 -2.98 31.53
N MET A 63 -6.63 -3.19 30.22
CA MET A 63 -7.40 -4.30 29.66
C MET A 63 -6.74 -5.65 29.95
N SER A 64 -5.41 -5.73 29.84
CA SER A 64 -4.65 -6.93 30.22
C SER A 64 -4.84 -7.27 31.70
N GLN A 65 -4.71 -6.27 32.59
CA GLN A 65 -4.92 -6.48 34.03
C GLN A 65 -6.34 -6.97 34.33
N ALA A 66 -7.36 -6.38 33.70
CA ALA A 66 -8.75 -6.81 33.91
C ALA A 66 -9.01 -8.24 33.44
N ILE A 67 -8.34 -8.70 32.38
CA ILE A 67 -8.41 -10.10 31.93
C ILE A 67 -7.73 -11.00 32.95
N GLU A 68 -6.54 -10.66 33.42
CA GLU A 68 -5.84 -11.44 34.44
C GLU A 68 -6.68 -11.56 35.71
N ASP A 69 -7.20 -10.45 36.24
CA ASP A 69 -8.06 -10.42 37.43
C ASP A 69 -9.34 -11.28 37.25
N ALA A 70 -9.91 -11.28 36.04
CA ALA A 70 -11.13 -12.04 35.74
C ALA A 70 -10.86 -13.54 35.54
N PHE A 71 -9.69 -13.91 35.01
CA PHE A 71 -9.33 -15.29 34.68
C PHE A 71 -8.41 -15.96 35.71
N GLU A 72 -8.05 -15.28 36.80
CA GLU A 72 -7.28 -15.86 37.92
C GLU A 72 -8.08 -16.89 38.75
N ARG A 73 -9.39 -17.06 38.49
CA ARG A 73 -10.23 -18.09 39.11
C ARG A 73 -10.89 -18.98 38.06
N VAL A 74 -10.09 -19.80 37.36
CA VAL A 74 -10.62 -21.03 36.77
C VAL A 74 -10.70 -22.08 37.87
N ASP A 75 -11.87 -22.21 38.50
CA ASP A 75 -12.14 -23.30 39.44
C ASP A 75 -12.42 -24.58 38.64
N LEU A 76 -11.42 -25.46 38.56
CA LEU A 76 -11.50 -26.72 37.81
C LEU A 76 -12.55 -27.69 38.38
N ASP A 77 -13.03 -27.48 39.61
CA ASP A 77 -14.10 -28.27 40.23
C ASP A 77 -15.50 -27.68 40.00
N GLU A 78 -15.64 -26.47 39.42
CA GLU A 78 -16.95 -25.87 39.10
C GLU A 78 -17.71 -26.61 37.98
N TRP A 79 -16.99 -27.42 37.19
CA TRP A 79 -17.53 -28.17 36.04
C TRP A 79 -17.74 -29.67 36.31
N LYS A 80 -17.73 -30.12 37.57
CA LYS A 80 -18.01 -31.51 37.97
C LYS A 80 -19.47 -31.78 38.32
#